data_AF-A0A3A4WTZ5-F1
#
_entry.id   AF-A0A3A4WTZ5-F1
#
_cell.length_a   1.000
_cell.length_b   1.000
_cell.length_c   1.000
_cell.angle_alpha   90.00
_cell.angle_beta   90.00
_cell.angle_gamma   90.00
#
_symmetry.space_group_name_H-M   'P 1'
#
loop_
_entity.id
_entity.type
_entity.pdbx_description
1 polymer ?
#
loop_
_entity_poly.entity_id
_entity_poly.type
_entity_poly.pdbx_seq_one_letter_code
_entity_poly.pdbx_strand_id
1 'polypeptide(L)'
;MKKVFWGHFKALLYVSLGTAAYVFLLRHLNQSDMRRLPRTVWDAVDHLVSVLPLSIKVRIAKMGPHELGSLNFSLGNYIQTEFGLCSGNRALMDSCRTVTGEAIVRPEGAADIIIGALWERLRSTHRLRMVKYAESSTNRK
;
A
#
# COMPACT_ATOMS: atom_id res chain seq x y z
N MET A 1 32.61 33.11 6.37
CA MET A 1 31.24 33.36 6.86
C MET A 1 30.35 33.45 5.62
N LYS A 2 29.31 32.65 5.35
CA LYS A 2 28.32 31.97 6.20
C LYS A 2 27.97 30.63 5.54
N LYS A 3 28.13 29.53 6.28
CA LYS A 3 27.47 28.25 6.02
C LYS A 3 26.06 28.32 6.59
N VAL A 4 25.25 27.32 6.24
CA VAL A 4 23.93 27.00 6.80
C VAL A 4 22.79 27.78 6.14
N PHE A 5 22.02 27.10 5.30
CA PHE A 5 20.55 26.96 5.41
C PHE A 5 19.95 26.34 4.13
N TRP A 6 20.37 25.13 3.75
CA TRP A 6 19.79 24.43 2.59
C TRP A 6 19.49 22.97 2.92
N GLY A 7 18.89 22.73 4.09
CA GLY A 7 18.50 21.41 4.57
C GLY A 7 16.99 21.21 4.76
N HIS A 8 16.24 22.25 5.12
CA HIS A 8 14.82 22.11 5.49
C HIS A 8 13.81 22.48 4.39
N PHE A 9 14.21 23.23 3.36
CA PHE A 9 13.24 23.72 2.37
C PHE A 9 12.88 22.70 1.27
N LYS A 10 13.63 21.60 1.13
CA LYS A 10 13.36 20.55 0.13
C LYS A 10 12.30 19.53 0.55
N ALA A 11 11.95 19.43 1.83
CA ALA A 11 10.95 18.47 2.31
C ALA A 11 9.50 18.88 2.00
N LEU A 12 9.23 20.18 1.83
CA LEU A 12 7.86 20.70 1.69
C LEU A 12 7.37 20.80 0.23
N LEU A 13 8.28 20.81 -0.75
CA LEU A 13 7.91 20.84 -2.18
C LEU A 13 7.65 19.44 -2.78
N TYR A 14 8.04 18.37 -2.09
CA TYR A 14 7.81 16.99 -2.56
C TYR A 14 6.41 16.44 -2.21
N VAL A 15 5.64 17.16 -1.39
CA VAL A 15 4.30 16.74 -0.94
C VAL A 15 3.18 17.26 -1.87
N SER A 16 3.45 18.26 -2.72
CA SER A 16 2.38 18.96 -3.45
C SER A 16 2.28 18.70 -4.95
N LEU A 17 3.23 17.96 -5.58
CA LEU A 17 3.16 17.60 -7.01
C LEU A 17 3.14 16.09 -7.27
N GLY A 18 3.33 15.27 -6.23
CA GLY A 18 3.38 13.81 -6.36
C GLY A 18 2.02 13.12 -6.30
N THR A 19 1.01 13.69 -5.62
CA THR A 19 -0.25 13.01 -5.34
C THR A 19 -1.15 12.89 -6.57
N ALA A 20 -1.30 13.94 -7.37
CA ALA A 20 -2.13 13.90 -8.57
C ALA A 20 -1.53 12.98 -9.64
N ALA A 21 -0.21 13.02 -9.85
CA ALA A 21 0.48 12.10 -10.76
C ALA A 21 0.41 10.66 -10.26
N TYR A 22 0.54 10.44 -8.95
CA TYR A 22 0.42 9.11 -8.35
C TYR A 22 -1.02 8.56 -8.47
N VAL A 23 -2.04 9.36 -8.18
CA VAL A 23 -3.46 8.98 -8.36
C VAL A 23 -3.78 8.77 -9.84
N PHE A 24 -3.25 9.60 -10.74
CA PHE A 24 -3.41 9.45 -12.18
C PHE A 24 -2.74 8.18 -12.71
N LEU A 25 -1.53 7.86 -12.25
CA LEU A 25 -0.84 6.61 -12.58
C LEU A 25 -1.60 5.39 -12.03
N LEU A 26 -2.08 5.44 -10.78
CA LEU A 26 -2.90 4.37 -10.21
C LEU A 26 -4.21 4.19 -10.99
N ARG A 27 -4.83 5.29 -11.44
CA ARG A 27 -6.04 5.25 -12.27
C ARG A 27 -5.78 4.68 -13.67
N HIS A 28 -4.62 4.96 -14.26
CA HIS A 28 -4.26 4.45 -15.58
C HIS A 28 -3.86 2.97 -15.54
N LEU A 29 -3.15 2.52 -14.50
CA LEU A 29 -2.86 1.10 -14.26
C LEU A 29 -4.14 0.28 -14.01
N ASN A 30 -5.18 0.90 -13.44
CA ASN A 30 -6.51 0.29 -13.18
C ASN A 30 -7.34 -0.02 -14.45
N GLN A 31 -6.94 0.46 -15.64
CA GLN A 31 -7.79 0.33 -16.84
C GLN A 31 -7.80 -1.10 -17.43
N SER A 32 -6.96 -2.01 -16.93
CA SER A 32 -6.82 -3.39 -17.45
C SER A 32 -7.59 -4.47 -16.67
N ASP A 33 -8.04 -4.20 -15.44
CA ASP A 33 -8.85 -5.14 -14.63
C ASP A 33 -10.29 -4.64 -14.47
N MET A 34 -11.06 -4.76 -15.54
CA MET A 34 -12.44 -4.31 -15.59
C MET A 34 -13.33 -5.11 -14.61
N ARG A 35 -13.69 -4.44 -13.50
CA ARG A 35 -14.98 -4.51 -12.78
C ARG A 35 -15.32 -5.76 -11.95
N ARG A 36 -14.70 -5.92 -10.79
CA ARG A 36 -15.45 -6.29 -9.56
C ARG A 36 -14.84 -5.59 -8.36
N LEU A 37 -15.67 -4.87 -7.60
CA LEU A 37 -15.26 -4.34 -6.30
C LEU A 37 -14.85 -5.52 -5.40
N PRO A 38 -13.73 -5.42 -4.67
CA PRO A 38 -13.34 -6.46 -3.73
C PRO A 38 -14.43 -6.64 -2.69
N ARG A 39 -14.76 -7.89 -2.37
CA ARG A 39 -15.84 -8.21 -1.43
C ARG A 39 -15.32 -8.62 -0.07
N THR A 40 -14.06 -9.03 0.01
CA THR A 40 -13.40 -9.40 1.26
C THR A 40 -12.12 -8.59 1.46
N VAL A 41 -11.64 -8.54 2.70
CA VAL A 41 -10.34 -7.94 3.03
C VAL A 41 -9.22 -8.58 2.21
N TRP A 42 -9.27 -9.90 2.00
CA TRP A 42 -8.24 -10.61 1.23
C TRP A 42 -8.34 -10.34 -0.27
N ASP A 43 -9.54 -10.23 -0.84
CA ASP A 43 -9.71 -9.80 -2.23
C ASP A 43 -9.13 -8.40 -2.43
N ALA A 44 -9.35 -7.50 -1.47
CA ALA A 44 -8.82 -6.14 -1.49
C ALA A 44 -7.29 -6.14 -1.42
N VAL A 45 -6.71 -6.98 -0.56
CA VAL A 45 -5.25 -7.15 -0.45
C VAL A 45 -4.67 -7.72 -1.74
N ASP A 46 -5.27 -8.76 -2.31
CA ASP A 46 -4.79 -9.38 -3.55
C ASP A 46 -4.87 -8.40 -4.73
N HIS A 47 -5.94 -7.60 -4.80
CA HIS A 47 -6.05 -6.50 -5.75
C HIS A 47 -4.94 -5.46 -5.55
N LEU A 48 -4.68 -5.02 -4.31
CA LEU A 48 -3.58 -4.10 -4.04
C LEU A 48 -2.21 -4.71 -4.42
N VAL A 49 -2.00 -6.00 -4.19
CA VAL A 49 -0.77 -6.69 -4.57
C VAL A 49 -0.60 -6.75 -6.09
N SER A 50 -1.68 -6.92 -6.86
CA SER A 50 -1.62 -6.94 -8.33
C SER A 50 -1.34 -5.54 -8.90
N VAL A 51 -2.01 -4.50 -8.40
CA VAL A 51 -1.91 -3.14 -8.97
C VAL A 51 -0.69 -2.36 -8.48
N LEU A 52 -0.20 -2.62 -7.26
CA LEU A 52 0.92 -1.86 -6.73
C LEU A 52 2.24 -2.26 -7.40
N PRO A 53 3.06 -1.30 -7.85
CA PRO A 53 4.37 -1.60 -8.41
C PRO A 53 5.29 -2.19 -7.34
N LEU A 54 6.25 -3.01 -7.76
CA LEU A 54 7.15 -3.73 -6.86
C LEU A 54 7.89 -2.78 -5.90
N SER A 55 8.31 -1.61 -6.36
CA SER A 55 9.00 -0.60 -5.53
C SER A 55 8.15 -0.14 -4.34
N ILE A 56 6.85 0.08 -4.56
CA ILE A 56 5.91 0.50 -3.50
C ILE A 56 5.66 -0.67 -2.54
N LYS A 57 5.50 -1.89 -3.06
CA LYS A 57 5.33 -3.11 -2.23
C LYS A 57 6.54 -3.36 -1.32
N VAL A 58 7.76 -3.24 -1.85
CA VAL A 58 9.01 -3.36 -1.07
C VAL A 58 9.08 -2.26 -0.01
N ARG A 59 8.68 -1.02 -0.36
CA ARG A 59 8.67 0.10 0.60
C ARG A 59 7.69 -0.16 1.74
N ILE A 60 6.46 -0.56 1.43
CA ILE A 60 5.44 -0.90 2.44
C ILE A 60 5.94 -2.03 3.34
N ALA A 61 6.51 -3.11 2.78
CA ALA A 61 7.03 -4.23 3.57
C ALA A 61 8.14 -3.84 4.58
N LYS A 62 8.88 -2.76 4.30
CA LYS A 62 9.95 -2.25 5.16
C LYS A 62 9.48 -1.23 6.20
N MET A 63 8.27 -0.68 6.04
CA MET A 63 7.75 0.36 6.94
C MET A 63 7.51 -0.18 8.35
N GLY A 64 7.78 0.67 9.35
CA GLY A 64 7.38 0.43 10.73
C GLY A 64 5.90 0.79 10.98
N PRO A 65 5.33 0.38 12.13
CA PRO A 65 3.93 0.66 12.47
C PRO A 65 3.56 2.15 12.44
N HIS A 66 4.45 3.04 12.89
CA HIS A 66 4.23 4.49 12.85
C HIS A 66 4.20 5.06 11.43
N GLU A 67 5.03 4.53 10.53
CA GLU A 67 5.06 4.97 9.13
C GLU A 67 3.85 4.45 8.37
N LEU A 68 3.31 3.30 8.76
CA LEU A 68 2.13 2.70 8.14
C LEU A 68 0.90 3.61 8.24
N GLY A 69 0.70 4.28 9.39
CA GLY A 69 -0.40 5.23 9.57
C GLY A 69 -0.34 6.43 8.59
N SER A 70 0.85 6.78 8.09
CA SER A 70 0.98 7.83 7.07
C SER A 70 0.41 7.44 5.71
N LEU A 71 0.26 6.13 5.43
CA LEU A 71 -0.33 5.64 4.19
C LEU A 71 -1.83 5.95 4.10
N ASN A 72 -2.50 6.21 5.21
CA ASN A 72 -3.93 6.52 5.22
C ASN A 72 -4.25 7.78 4.39
N PHE A 73 -3.38 8.79 4.45
CA PHE A 73 -3.55 10.01 3.66
C PHE A 73 -3.40 9.78 2.14
N SER A 74 -2.72 8.70 1.72
CA SER A 74 -2.47 8.40 0.31
C SER A 74 -3.22 7.16 -0.15
N LEU A 75 -2.72 5.98 0.26
CA LEU A 75 -3.31 4.69 -0.06
C LEU A 75 -4.70 4.50 0.57
N GLY A 76 -4.94 5.04 1.77
CA GLY A 76 -6.25 4.97 2.42
C GLY A 76 -7.34 5.69 1.62
N ASN A 77 -7.04 6.90 1.14
CA ASN A 77 -7.94 7.66 0.26
C ASN A 77 -8.23 6.92 -1.06
N TYR A 78 -7.21 6.28 -1.64
CA TYR A 78 -7.37 5.44 -2.83
C TYR A 78 -8.32 4.26 -2.54
N ILE A 79 -8.08 3.51 -1.46
CA ILE A 79 -8.92 2.37 -1.05
C ILE A 79 -10.37 2.82 -0.82
N GLN A 80 -10.59 3.92 -0.08
CA GLN A 80 -11.94 4.42 0.19
C GLN A 80 -12.70 4.77 -1.09
N THR A 81 -12.01 5.39 -2.05
CA THR A 81 -12.60 5.83 -3.32
C THR A 81 -12.85 4.64 -4.25
N GLU A 82 -11.81 3.86 -4.54
CA GLU A 82 -11.87 2.81 -5.57
C GLU A 82 -12.60 1.55 -5.07
N PHE A 83 -12.53 1.23 -3.77
CA PHE A 83 -13.25 0.08 -3.23
C PHE A 83 -14.66 0.43 -2.75
N GLY A 84 -15.09 1.67 -2.95
CA GLY A 84 -16.44 2.11 -2.65
C GLY A 84 -16.83 1.98 -1.18
N LEU A 85 -15.89 2.24 -0.27
CA LEU A 85 -16.13 2.13 1.18
C LEU A 85 -17.18 3.16 1.65
N CYS A 86 -17.20 4.33 1.02
CA CYS A 86 -18.19 5.38 1.28
C CYS A 86 -19.46 5.27 0.42
N SER A 87 -19.42 4.50 -0.69
CA SER A 87 -20.48 4.45 -1.69
C SER A 87 -21.33 3.17 -1.67
N GLY A 88 -21.08 2.27 -0.71
CA GLY A 88 -21.99 1.18 -0.38
C GLY A 88 -21.46 -0.24 -0.60
N ASN A 89 -20.13 -0.45 -0.63
CA ASN A 89 -19.55 -1.80 -0.63
C ASN A 89 -19.71 -2.50 0.74
N ARG A 90 -20.95 -2.87 1.07
CA ARG A 90 -21.30 -3.51 2.34
C ARG A 90 -20.57 -4.84 2.57
N ALA A 91 -20.36 -5.62 1.52
CA ALA A 91 -19.66 -6.90 1.61
C ALA A 91 -18.24 -6.73 2.19
N LEU A 92 -17.49 -5.76 1.66
CA LEU A 92 -16.15 -5.46 2.16
C LEU A 92 -16.18 -4.91 3.59
N MET A 93 -17.13 -4.03 3.90
CA MET A 93 -17.32 -3.51 5.25
C MET A 93 -17.64 -4.62 6.27
N ASP A 94 -18.49 -5.58 5.90
CA ASP A 94 -18.84 -6.73 6.72
C ASP A 94 -17.64 -7.68 6.89
N SER A 95 -16.84 -7.84 5.84
CA SER A 95 -15.57 -8.58 5.92
C SER A 95 -14.60 -7.91 6.88
N CYS A 96 -14.48 -6.57 6.87
CA CYS A 96 -13.65 -5.83 7.83
C CYS A 96 -14.13 -6.05 9.28
N ARG A 97 -15.44 -5.97 9.54
CA ARG A 97 -16.02 -6.26 10.87
C ARG A 97 -15.73 -7.68 11.33
N THR A 98 -15.81 -8.65 10.41
CA THR A 98 -15.51 -10.05 10.71
C THR A 98 -14.05 -10.24 11.12
N VAL A 99 -13.13 -9.55 10.43
CA VAL A 99 -11.69 -9.63 10.72
C VAL A 99 -11.33 -9.00 12.07
N THR A 100 -11.95 -7.87 12.44
CA THR A 100 -11.66 -7.18 13.71
C THR A 100 -12.49 -7.67 14.89
N GLY A 101 -13.63 -8.32 14.63
CA GLY A 101 -14.63 -8.63 15.65
C GLY A 101 -15.42 -7.41 16.13
N GLU A 102 -15.25 -6.25 15.50
CA GLU A 102 -15.93 -5.02 15.89
C GLU A 102 -17.34 -4.92 15.28
N ALA A 103 -18.29 -4.46 16.09
CA ALA A 103 -19.67 -4.28 15.65
C ALA A 103 -19.83 -3.19 14.59
N ILE A 104 -19.00 -2.15 14.63
CA ILE A 104 -19.06 -1.00 13.73
C ILE A 104 -17.65 -0.63 13.30
N VAL A 105 -17.41 -0.72 11.99
CA VAL A 105 -16.18 -0.25 11.34
C VAL A 105 -16.56 0.91 10.43
N ARG A 106 -15.87 2.04 10.57
CA ARG A 106 -16.03 3.21 9.70
C ARG A 106 -15.22 3.05 8.41
N PRO A 107 -15.55 3.76 7.31
CA PRO A 107 -14.78 3.68 6.06
C PRO A 107 -13.29 3.97 6.24
N GLU A 108 -12.93 4.91 7.11
CA GLU A 108 -11.54 5.23 7.41
C GLU A 108 -10.85 4.04 8.11
N GLY A 109 -11.49 3.48 9.14
CA GLY A 109 -10.98 2.28 9.83
C GLY A 109 -10.93 1.04 8.93
N ALA A 110 -11.86 0.89 7.99
CA ALA A 110 -11.82 -0.19 7.00
C ALA A 110 -10.60 -0.09 6.08
N ALA A 111 -10.21 1.12 5.68
CA ALA A 111 -8.98 1.33 4.93
C ALA A 111 -7.74 0.98 5.76
N ASP A 112 -7.70 1.36 7.03
CA ASP A 112 -6.61 1.02 7.95
C ASP A 112 -6.43 -0.50 8.10
N ILE A 113 -7.53 -1.23 8.25
CA ILE A 113 -7.54 -2.70 8.34
C ILE A 113 -6.96 -3.33 7.08
N ILE A 114 -7.38 -2.86 5.90
CA ILE A 114 -6.89 -3.38 4.60
C ILE A 114 -5.40 -3.08 4.43
N ILE A 115 -4.94 -1.88 4.81
CA ILE A 115 -3.52 -1.49 4.76
C ILE A 115 -2.69 -2.35 5.72
N GLY A 116 -3.20 -2.61 6.92
CA GLY A 116 -2.58 -3.51 7.89
C GLY A 116 -2.42 -4.94 7.34
N ALA A 117 -3.49 -5.50 6.79
CA ALA A 117 -3.48 -6.84 6.19
C ALA A 117 -2.51 -6.91 4.99
N LEU A 118 -2.48 -5.89 4.14
CA LEU A 118 -1.52 -5.78 3.04
C LEU A 118 -0.08 -5.76 3.56
N TRP A 119 0.20 -4.97 4.60
CA TRP A 119 1.52 -4.87 5.18
C TRP A 119 2.02 -6.21 5.72
N GLU A 120 1.18 -6.93 6.46
CA GLU A 120 1.50 -8.28 6.96
C GLU A 120 1.78 -9.26 5.82
N ARG A 121 0.91 -9.27 4.79
CA ARG A 121 1.05 -10.13 3.59
C ARG A 121 2.35 -9.86 2.82
N LEU A 122 2.73 -8.59 2.69
CA LEU A 122 3.97 -8.22 2.02
C LEU A 122 5.18 -8.63 2.85
N ARG A 123 5.15 -8.48 4.18
CA ARG A 123 6.24 -8.91 5.08
C ARG A 123 6.43 -10.42 5.09
N SER A 124 5.35 -11.20 5.06
CA SER A 124 5.44 -12.66 5.01
C SER A 124 6.11 -13.14 3.70
N THR A 125 5.81 -12.46 2.59
CA THR A 125 6.35 -12.81 1.26
C THR A 125 7.81 -12.38 1.09
N HIS A 126 8.20 -11.21 1.62
CA HIS A 126 9.57 -10.68 1.47
C HIS A 126 10.61 -11.42 2.33
N ARG A 127 10.22 -12.08 3.43
CA ARG A 127 11.13 -12.90 4.24
C ARG A 127 11.67 -14.14 3.50
N LEU A 128 11.07 -14.53 2.37
CA LEU A 128 11.42 -15.76 1.65
C LEU A 128 12.33 -15.57 0.43
N ARG A 129 12.71 -14.33 0.05
CA ARG A 129 13.69 -14.12 -1.04
C ARG A 129 15.04 -13.63 -0.51
N MET A 130 15.74 -14.53 0.17
CA MET A 130 17.21 -14.54 0.10
C MET A 130 17.57 -15.43 -1.10
N VAL A 131 17.58 -14.86 -2.30
CA VAL A 131 18.16 -15.57 -3.45
C VAL A 131 19.66 -15.56 -3.22
N LYS A 132 20.17 -16.66 -2.66
CA LYS A 132 21.59 -16.94 -2.64
C LYS A 132 22.00 -17.08 -4.10
N TYR A 133 22.62 -16.04 -4.67
CA TYR A 133 23.43 -16.27 -5.86
C TYR A 133 24.57 -17.16 -5.39
N ALA A 134 24.58 -18.42 -5.83
CA ALA A 134 25.77 -19.23 -5.73
C ALA A 134 26.83 -18.50 -6.57
N GLU A 135 27.81 -17.93 -5.88
CA GLU A 135 29.07 -17.51 -6.45
C GLU A 135 29.66 -18.70 -7.21
N SER A 136 29.48 -18.71 -8.53
CA SER A 136 30.32 -19.47 -9.45
C SER A 136 31.63 -18.70 -9.64
N SER A 137 32.40 -18.58 -8.57
CA SER A 137 33.82 -18.23 -8.64
C SER A 137 34.65 -19.51 -8.63
N THR A 138 35.28 -19.76 -9.77
CA THR A 138 36.63 -20.33 -9.85
C THR A 138 36.77 -21.81 -9.48
N ASN A 139 36.91 -22.66 -10.50
CA ASN A 139 37.98 -23.64 -10.46
C ASN A 139 38.78 -23.61 -11.76
N ARG A 140 40.02 -23.15 -11.61
CA ARG A 140 41.09 -23.17 -12.58
C ARG A 140 41.75 -24.54 -12.49
N LYS A 141 41.71 -25.32 -13.57
CA LYS A 141 42.85 -26.12 -14.02
C LYS A 141 42.90 -26.07 -15.52
#